data_AF-A0AA38Y9W7-F1
#
_entry.id   AF-A0AA38Y9W7-F1
#
_cell.length_a   1.000
_cell.length_b   1.000
_cell.length_c   1.000
_cell.angle_alpha   90.00
_cell.angle_beta   90.00
_cell.angle_gamma   90.00
#
_symmetry.space_group_name_H-M   'P 1'
#
loop_
_entity.id
_entity.type
_entity.pdbx_description
1 polymer ?
#
loop_
_entity_poly.entity_id
_entity_poly.type
_entity_poly.pdbx_seq_one_letter_code
_entity_poly.pdbx_strand_id
1 'polypeptide(L)'
;MDYLITEGYPSAARKFAAEANIQQKADLTAIEERVRIRDSIHRGDMQHAIELINDLNPELLDTDKKLHFSLLRLQLVELIRLSFNSPDQALVGNAIEFAMHNLSPYVPLDPQFKIDLERAMALLIVPKESWVKAAAAPTTAQANNDFGVLAELVDPSLRQKVAKDVNEAILQSQDQKREANIRYLVKVRTWAERVAREKRLQIPEKLPFDADAEKPAEDDQNEDNGDTEMTENGGTEEPNGGGDAELARYTNIPS
;
A
#
# COMPACT_ATOMS: atom_id res chain seq x y z
N MET A 1 -14.77 12.55 2.12
CA MET A 1 -15.35 11.46 1.32
C MET A 1 -14.51 11.09 0.08
N ASP A 2 -14.26 12.02 -0.85
CA ASP A 2 -13.50 11.77 -2.11
C ASP A 2 -12.18 11.02 -1.87
N TYR A 3 -11.37 11.48 -0.91
CA TYR A 3 -10.11 10.82 -0.51
C TYR A 3 -10.28 9.35 -0.10
N LEU A 4 -11.31 9.03 0.69
CA LEU A 4 -11.54 7.66 1.16
C LEU A 4 -11.93 6.74 -0.01
N ILE A 5 -12.55 7.28 -1.05
CA ILE A 5 -12.92 6.53 -2.26
C ILE A 5 -11.71 6.35 -3.17
N THR A 6 -10.97 7.42 -3.44
CA THR A 6 -9.80 7.40 -4.33
C THR A 6 -8.66 6.53 -3.76
N GLU A 7 -8.45 6.56 -2.45
CA GLU A 7 -7.37 5.82 -1.78
C GLU A 7 -7.77 4.39 -1.35
N GLY A 8 -9.00 3.96 -1.62
CA GLY A 8 -9.41 2.59 -1.31
C GLY A 8 -9.63 2.32 0.19
N TYR A 9 -10.46 3.11 0.85
CA TYR A 9 -10.91 2.90 2.23
C TYR A 9 -12.43 2.70 2.28
N PRO A 10 -12.96 1.54 1.84
CA PRO A 10 -14.40 1.32 1.66
C PRO A 10 -15.19 1.38 2.98
N SER A 11 -14.69 0.75 4.04
CA SER A 11 -15.33 0.75 5.37
C SER A 11 -15.42 2.15 5.97
N ALA A 12 -14.34 2.94 5.85
CA ALA A 12 -14.31 4.32 6.31
C ALA A 12 -15.23 5.20 5.48
N ALA A 13 -15.25 5.02 4.15
CA ALA A 13 -16.17 5.74 3.27
C ALA A 13 -17.64 5.45 3.60
N ARG A 14 -17.98 4.19 3.92
CA ARG A 14 -19.33 3.75 4.32
C ARG A 14 -19.77 4.38 5.65
N LYS A 15 -18.92 4.30 6.68
CA LYS A 15 -19.19 4.92 7.98
C LYS A 15 -19.33 6.44 7.86
N PHE A 16 -18.41 7.09 7.15
CA PHE A 16 -18.46 8.53 6.91
C PHE A 16 -19.72 8.96 6.15
N ALA A 17 -20.16 8.18 5.15
CA ALA A 17 -21.40 8.48 4.42
C ALA A 17 -22.64 8.39 5.32
N ALA A 18 -22.69 7.38 6.19
CA ALA A 18 -23.77 7.20 7.16
C ALA A 18 -23.82 8.33 8.20
N GLU A 19 -22.66 8.68 8.78
CA GLU A 19 -22.56 9.73 9.81
C GLU A 19 -22.82 11.14 9.25
N ALA A 20 -22.28 11.45 8.07
CA ALA A 20 -22.43 12.76 7.44
C ALA A 20 -23.74 12.91 6.64
N ASN A 21 -24.58 11.86 6.61
CA ASN A 21 -25.82 11.79 5.84
C ASN A 21 -25.63 12.15 4.34
N ILE A 22 -24.51 11.70 3.76
CA ILE A 22 -24.14 11.97 2.37
C ILE A 22 -24.58 10.79 1.50
N GLN A 23 -25.30 11.06 0.41
CA GLN A 23 -25.66 10.02 -0.56
C GLN A 23 -24.41 9.42 -1.23
N GLN A 24 -24.22 8.11 -1.02
CA GLN A 24 -23.09 7.37 -1.56
C GLN A 24 -23.30 7.10 -3.05
N LYS A 25 -22.64 7.90 -3.91
CA LYS A 25 -22.70 7.76 -5.37
C LYS A 25 -21.68 6.77 -5.95
N ALA A 26 -20.66 6.40 -5.18
CA ALA A 26 -19.59 5.54 -5.67
C ALA A 26 -19.95 4.06 -5.48
N ASP A 27 -19.69 3.25 -6.50
CA ASP A 27 -19.78 1.80 -6.41
C ASP A 27 -18.71 1.29 -5.43
N LEU A 28 -19.15 0.81 -4.28
CA LEU A 28 -18.29 0.26 -3.24
C LEU A 28 -17.55 -1.00 -3.73
N THR A 29 -18.15 -1.73 -4.67
CA THR A 29 -17.60 -2.97 -5.21
C THR A 29 -16.30 -2.70 -5.97
N ALA A 30 -16.33 -1.72 -6.87
CA ALA A 30 -15.14 -1.27 -7.59
C ALA A 30 -14.02 -0.76 -6.65
N ILE A 31 -14.37 -0.15 -5.52
CA ILE A 31 -13.40 0.27 -4.51
C ILE A 31 -12.76 -0.96 -3.84
N GLU A 32 -13.56 -1.96 -3.47
CA GLU A 32 -13.09 -3.19 -2.83
C GLU A 32 -12.15 -3.99 -3.76
N GLU A 33 -12.45 -4.05 -5.06
CA GLU A 33 -11.57 -4.70 -6.05
C GLU A 33 -10.21 -4.01 -6.16
N ARG A 34 -10.17 -2.67 -6.22
CA ARG A 34 -8.91 -1.91 -6.21
C ARG A 34 -8.11 -2.13 -4.92
N VAL A 35 -8.79 -2.26 -3.78
CA VAL A 35 -8.13 -2.58 -2.51
C VAL A 35 -7.51 -3.97 -2.55
N ARG A 36 -8.22 -4.97 -3.09
CA ARG A 36 -7.66 -6.32 -3.26
C ARG A 36 -6.40 -6.32 -4.13
N ILE A 37 -6.42 -5.59 -5.25
CA ILE A 37 -5.24 -5.42 -6.12
C ILE A 37 -4.08 -4.81 -5.34
N ARG A 38 -4.31 -3.69 -4.64
CA ARG A 38 -3.29 -3.02 -3.82
C ARG A 38 -2.70 -3.96 -2.78
N ASP A 39 -3.54 -4.70 -2.07
CA ASP A 39 -3.10 -5.58 -1.00
C ASP A 39 -2.28 -6.75 -1.53
N SER A 40 -2.63 -7.29 -2.72
CA SER A 40 -1.81 -8.29 -3.41
C SER A 40 -0.44 -7.74 -3.79
N ILE A 41 -0.35 -6.51 -4.30
CA ILE A 41 0.93 -5.85 -4.61
C ILE A 41 1.76 -5.63 -3.34
N HIS A 42 1.15 -5.18 -2.24
CA HIS A 42 1.85 -4.96 -0.98
C HIS A 42 2.40 -6.27 -0.38
N ARG A 43 1.63 -7.37 -0.48
CA ARG A 43 2.09 -8.71 -0.08
C ARG A 43 3.22 -9.25 -0.95
N GLY A 44 3.38 -8.71 -2.17
CA GLY A 44 4.36 -9.19 -3.16
C GLY A 44 3.82 -10.32 -4.04
N ASP A 45 2.51 -10.58 -4.00
CA ASP A 45 1.86 -11.54 -4.89
C ASP A 45 1.47 -10.86 -6.20
N MET A 46 2.49 -10.65 -7.04
CA MET A 46 2.36 -9.89 -8.28
C MET A 46 1.58 -10.65 -9.36
N GLN A 47 1.68 -11.98 -9.38
CA GLN A 47 0.95 -12.80 -10.34
C GLN A 47 -0.56 -12.65 -10.12
N HIS A 48 -1.00 -12.81 -8.87
CA HIS A 48 -2.40 -12.63 -8.53
C HIS A 48 -2.87 -11.17 -8.75
N ALA A 49 -2.00 -10.18 -8.47
CA ALA A 49 -2.32 -8.79 -8.75
C ALA A 49 -2.56 -8.52 -10.26
N ILE A 50 -1.75 -9.10 -11.15
CA ILE A 50 -1.92 -8.97 -12.61
C ILE A 50 -3.23 -9.62 -13.08
N GLU A 51 -3.57 -10.79 -12.55
CA GLU A 51 -4.84 -11.46 -12.84
C GLU A 51 -6.03 -10.59 -12.44
N LEU A 52 -6.03 -10.07 -11.20
CA LEU A 52 -7.09 -9.17 -10.72
C LEU A 52 -7.19 -7.87 -11.54
N ILE A 53 -6.07 -7.34 -12.01
CA ILE A 53 -6.06 -6.15 -12.89
C ILE A 53 -6.72 -6.49 -14.23
N ASN A 54 -6.41 -7.64 -14.83
CA ASN A 54 -7.00 -8.06 -16.10
C ASN A 54 -8.50 -8.38 -15.95
N ASP A 55 -8.92 -8.93 -14.81
CA ASP A 55 -10.34 -9.17 -14.53
C ASP A 55 -11.12 -7.85 -14.39
N LEU A 56 -10.52 -6.84 -13.76
CA LEU A 56 -11.14 -5.54 -13.57
C LEU A 56 -11.12 -4.67 -14.84
N ASN A 57 -10.00 -4.68 -15.56
CA ASN A 57 -9.83 -3.94 -16.81
C ASN A 57 -8.85 -4.69 -17.76
N PRO A 58 -9.38 -5.50 -18.69
CA PRO A 58 -8.57 -6.30 -19.61
C PRO A 58 -7.66 -5.48 -20.53
N GLU A 59 -8.03 -4.25 -20.86
CA GLU A 59 -7.30 -3.41 -21.82
C GLU A 59 -6.23 -2.53 -21.16
N LEU A 60 -6.19 -2.47 -19.82
CA LEU A 60 -5.33 -1.54 -19.09
C LEU A 60 -3.84 -1.80 -19.34
N LEU A 61 -3.42 -3.07 -19.21
CA LEU A 61 -2.03 -3.48 -19.38
C LEU A 61 -1.60 -3.45 -20.86
N ASP A 62 -2.57 -3.52 -21.78
CA ASP A 62 -2.32 -3.37 -23.20
C ASP A 62 -2.15 -1.92 -23.63
N THR A 63 -2.92 -1.02 -23.02
CA THR A 63 -2.85 0.41 -23.30
C THR A 63 -1.62 1.04 -22.65
N ASP A 64 -1.33 0.70 -21.38
CA ASP A 64 -0.18 1.23 -20.65
C ASP A 64 0.95 0.20 -20.51
N LYS A 65 1.78 0.13 -21.55
CA LYS A 65 2.97 -0.72 -21.57
C LYS A 65 4.00 -0.37 -20.49
N LYS A 66 4.03 0.88 -19.99
CA LYS A 66 4.94 1.31 -18.92
C LYS A 66 4.50 0.76 -17.57
N LEU A 67 3.19 0.79 -17.31
CA LEU A 67 2.61 0.19 -16.11
C LEU A 67 2.84 -1.33 -16.10
N HIS A 68 2.56 -1.99 -17.23
CA HIS A 68 2.77 -3.43 -17.33
C HIS A 68 4.24 -3.82 -17.13
N PHE A 69 5.17 -3.10 -17.75
CA PHE A 69 6.61 -3.31 -17.51
C PHE A 69 6.98 -3.09 -16.03
N SER A 70 6.42 -2.08 -15.36
CA SER A 70 6.70 -1.81 -13.95
C SER A 70 6.22 -2.93 -13.02
N LEU A 71 5.06 -3.53 -13.33
CA LEU A 71 4.53 -4.71 -12.63
C LEU A 71 5.43 -5.94 -12.82
N LEU A 72 5.81 -6.24 -14.07
CA LEU A 72 6.71 -7.36 -14.38
C LEU A 72 8.10 -7.17 -13.76
N ARG A 73 8.63 -5.94 -13.75
CA ARG A 73 9.89 -5.61 -13.09
C ARG A 73 9.79 -5.85 -11.58
N LEU A 74 8.69 -5.44 -10.94
CA LEU A 74 8.47 -5.71 -9.53
C LEU A 74 8.39 -7.22 -9.25
N GLN A 75 7.69 -7.98 -10.11
CA GLN A 75 7.63 -9.44 -10.01
C GLN A 75 9.00 -10.10 -10.14
N LEU A 76 9.84 -9.64 -11.06
CA LEU A 76 11.22 -10.11 -11.17
C LEU A 76 12.00 -9.86 -9.88
N VAL A 77 11.89 -8.68 -9.29
CA VAL A 77 12.54 -8.35 -8.00
C VAL A 77 12.06 -9.28 -6.88
N GLU A 78 10.76 -9.59 -6.84
CA GLU A 78 10.21 -10.51 -5.84
C GLU A 78 10.69 -11.96 -6.04
N LEU A 79 10.76 -12.43 -7.29
CA LEU A 79 11.34 -13.75 -7.59
C LEU A 79 12.81 -13.84 -7.16
N ILE A 80 13.57 -12.79 -7.43
CA ILE A 80 14.96 -12.69 -6.99
C ILE A 80 15.03 -12.70 -5.46
N ARG A 81 14.17 -11.94 -4.77
CA ARG A 81 14.10 -11.93 -3.30
C ARG A 81 13.78 -13.31 -2.72
N LEU A 82 12.82 -14.03 -3.32
CA LEU A 82 12.46 -15.40 -2.91
C LEU A 82 13.61 -16.37 -3.12
N SER A 83 14.36 -16.24 -4.21
CA SER A 83 15.54 -17.08 -4.49
C SER A 83 16.65 -16.94 -3.44
N PHE A 84 16.76 -15.78 -2.78
CA PHE A 84 17.73 -15.59 -1.70
C PHE A 84 17.28 -16.18 -0.36
N ASN A 85 15.97 -16.22 -0.11
CA ASN A 85 15.39 -16.74 1.14
C ASN A 85 15.21 -18.27 1.13
N SER A 86 15.15 -18.88 -0.05
CA SER A 86 15.03 -20.32 -0.23
C SER A 86 16.39 -20.98 -0.50
N PRO A 87 16.62 -22.23 -0.08
CA PRO A 87 17.83 -22.97 -0.43
C PRO A 87 17.84 -23.51 -1.87
N ASP A 88 16.72 -23.39 -2.59
CA ASP A 88 16.58 -23.94 -3.95
C ASP A 88 17.25 -23.05 -5.01
N GLN A 89 18.30 -23.58 -5.64
CA GLN A 89 19.04 -22.90 -6.70
C GLN A 89 18.24 -22.79 -8.01
N ALA A 90 17.20 -23.61 -8.22
CA ALA A 90 16.36 -23.56 -9.41
C ALA A 90 15.57 -22.24 -9.52
N LEU A 91 15.26 -21.61 -8.38
CA LEU A 91 14.52 -20.34 -8.34
C LEU A 91 15.24 -19.18 -9.03
N VAL A 92 16.57 -19.19 -9.01
CA VAL A 92 17.38 -18.21 -9.77
C VAL A 92 17.19 -18.43 -11.27
N GLY A 93 17.18 -19.69 -11.71
CA GLY A 93 16.88 -20.05 -13.10
C GLY A 93 15.51 -19.57 -13.54
N ASN A 94 14.48 -19.79 -12.70
CA ASN A 94 13.11 -19.34 -12.97
C ASN A 94 13.02 -17.80 -13.09
N ALA A 95 13.75 -17.05 -12.27
CA ALA A 95 13.80 -15.59 -12.37
C ALA A 95 14.43 -15.12 -13.69
N ILE A 96 15.49 -15.79 -14.14
CA ILE A 96 16.15 -15.50 -15.43
C ILE A 96 15.22 -15.85 -16.60
N GLU A 97 14.60 -17.03 -16.59
CA GLU A 97 13.63 -17.43 -17.61
C GLU A 97 12.44 -16.46 -17.66
N PHE A 98 11.93 -16.05 -16.51
CA PHE A 98 10.86 -15.05 -16.43
C PHE A 98 11.27 -13.74 -17.08
N ALA A 99 12.47 -13.22 -16.78
CA ALA A 99 12.99 -12.02 -17.40
C ALA A 99 13.14 -12.17 -18.92
N MET A 100 13.65 -13.31 -19.37
CA MET A 100 13.83 -13.61 -20.79
C MET A 100 12.50 -13.64 -21.55
N HIS A 101 11.48 -14.31 -21.02
CA HIS A 101 10.20 -14.47 -21.70
C HIS A 101 9.30 -13.23 -21.60
N ASN A 102 9.25 -12.57 -20.44
CA ASN A 102 8.26 -11.52 -20.17
C ASN A 102 8.83 -10.10 -20.34
N LEU A 103 10.10 -9.85 -19.97
CA LEU A 103 10.67 -8.51 -20.02
C LEU A 103 11.45 -8.23 -21.33
N SER A 104 12.07 -9.25 -21.94
CA SER A 104 12.82 -9.04 -23.21
C SER A 104 12.02 -8.40 -24.34
N PRO A 105 10.72 -8.72 -24.55
CA PRO A 105 9.93 -8.09 -25.61
C PRO A 105 9.78 -6.57 -25.43
N TYR A 106 9.96 -6.02 -24.22
CA TYR A 106 9.86 -4.59 -23.94
C TYR A 106 11.16 -3.83 -24.20
N VAL A 107 12.31 -4.52 -24.18
CA VAL A 107 13.64 -3.90 -24.37
C VAL A 107 13.77 -3.11 -25.67
N PRO A 108 13.23 -3.54 -26.82
CA PRO A 108 13.30 -2.77 -28.07
C PRO A 108 12.39 -1.53 -28.10
N LEU A 109 11.38 -1.44 -27.21
CA LEU A 109 10.38 -0.36 -27.25
C LEU A 109 10.92 0.95 -26.69
N ASP A 110 11.67 0.89 -25.59
CA ASP A 110 12.21 2.06 -24.90
C ASP A 110 13.60 1.74 -24.32
N PRO A 111 14.64 2.55 -24.61
CA PRO A 111 15.94 2.43 -23.97
C PRO A 111 15.88 2.44 -22.43
N GLN A 112 14.89 3.09 -21.82
CA GLN A 112 14.73 3.11 -20.37
C GLN A 112 14.40 1.72 -19.81
N PHE A 113 13.58 0.92 -20.52
CA PHE A 113 13.25 -0.45 -20.10
C PHE A 113 14.48 -1.35 -20.07
N LYS A 114 15.42 -1.16 -21.01
CA LYS A 114 16.71 -1.85 -21.00
C LYS A 114 17.50 -1.56 -19.73
N ILE A 115 17.63 -0.27 -19.39
CA ILE A 115 18.38 0.18 -18.20
C ILE A 115 17.74 -0.39 -16.93
N ASP A 116 16.41 -0.35 -16.84
CA ASP A 116 15.68 -0.83 -15.68
C ASP A 116 15.75 -2.37 -15.55
N LEU A 117 15.75 -3.10 -16.66
CA LEU A 117 15.99 -4.54 -16.68
C LEU A 117 17.43 -4.88 -16.25
N GLU A 118 18.43 -4.18 -16.78
CA GLU A 118 19.83 -4.37 -16.40
C GLU A 118 20.04 -4.14 -14.90
N ARG A 119 19.40 -3.12 -14.33
CA ARG A 119 19.41 -2.86 -12.88
C ARG A 119 18.75 -3.98 -12.09
N ALA A 120 17.58 -4.44 -12.52
CA ALA A 120 16.88 -5.54 -11.85
C ALA A 120 17.68 -6.86 -11.92
N MET A 121 18.39 -7.12 -13.02
CA MET A 121 19.26 -8.29 -13.17
C MET A 121 20.57 -8.18 -12.37
N ALA A 122 21.12 -6.97 -12.22
CA ALA A 122 22.28 -6.72 -11.37
C ALA A 122 22.03 -7.15 -9.91
N LEU A 123 20.81 -6.91 -9.42
CA LEU A 123 19.99 -7.88 -8.67
C LEU A 123 20.68 -9.13 -8.11
N LEU A 124 20.88 -10.06 -9.05
CA LEU A 124 21.30 -11.44 -8.82
C LEU A 124 22.76 -11.57 -8.39
N ILE A 125 23.60 -10.61 -8.76
CA ILE A 125 25.04 -10.62 -8.50
C ILE A 125 25.33 -10.08 -7.10
N VAL A 126 24.41 -9.28 -6.54
CA VAL A 126 24.62 -8.61 -5.26
C VAL A 126 24.53 -9.60 -4.09
N PRO A 127 25.49 -9.59 -3.14
CA PRO A 127 25.47 -10.48 -1.98
C PRO A 127 24.23 -10.31 -1.10
N LYS A 128 23.75 -11.41 -0.51
CA LYS A 128 22.58 -11.45 0.40
C LYS A 128 22.67 -10.46 1.55
N GLU A 129 23.87 -10.27 2.11
CA GLU A 129 24.09 -9.33 3.22
C GLU A 129 23.73 -7.89 2.84
N SER A 130 23.98 -7.52 1.60
CA SER A 130 23.73 -6.18 1.09
C SER A 130 22.24 -5.94 0.86
N TRP A 131 21.47 -7.00 0.52
CA TRP A 131 20.01 -6.95 0.45
C TRP A 131 19.36 -6.70 1.80
N VAL A 132 19.83 -7.37 2.86
CA VAL A 132 19.31 -7.18 4.22
C VAL A 132 19.60 -5.77 4.71
N LYS A 133 20.81 -5.26 4.46
CA LYS A 133 21.18 -3.89 4.79
C LYS A 133 20.34 -2.86 4.01
N ALA A 134 20.12 -3.09 2.71
CA ALA A 134 19.30 -2.21 1.88
C ALA A 134 17.82 -2.22 2.29
N ALA A 135 17.26 -3.36 2.69
CA ALA A 135 15.88 -3.47 3.16
C ALA A 135 15.65 -2.83 4.55
N ALA A 136 16.70 -2.78 5.39
CA ALA A 136 16.62 -2.21 6.73
C ALA A 136 16.99 -0.71 6.80
N ALA A 137 17.67 -0.18 5.79
CA ALA A 137 18.12 1.21 5.79
C ALA A 137 17.02 2.18 5.28
N PRO A 138 16.74 3.28 5.98
CA PRO A 138 15.78 4.28 5.51
C PRO A 138 16.30 5.04 4.28
N THR A 139 15.38 5.36 3.37
CA THR A 139 15.59 6.06 2.08
C THR A 139 16.37 7.38 2.16
N THR A 140 16.44 8.02 3.32
CA THR A 140 17.16 9.28 3.54
C THR A 140 18.68 9.13 3.64
N ALA A 141 19.21 7.91 3.79
CA ALA A 141 20.64 7.63 3.80
C ALA A 141 21.19 7.35 2.39
N GLN A 142 20.85 8.19 1.41
CA GLN A 142 21.27 8.06 0.01
C GLN A 142 22.73 8.46 -0.29
N ALA A 143 23.59 8.60 0.73
CA ALA A 143 24.95 9.09 0.52
C ALA A 143 26.03 8.01 0.47
N ASN A 144 25.95 6.88 1.20
CA ASN A 144 27.12 5.98 1.38
C ASN A 144 26.74 4.50 1.60
N ASN A 145 25.76 3.96 0.88
CA ASN A 145 25.51 2.52 0.89
C ASN A 145 26.18 1.90 -0.35
N ASP A 146 26.96 0.83 -0.17
CA ASP A 146 27.58 0.06 -1.27
C ASP A 146 26.55 -0.47 -2.30
N PHE A 147 25.26 -0.44 -1.94
CA PHE A 147 24.10 -0.84 -2.74
C PHE A 147 23.63 0.26 -3.73
N GLY A 148 23.98 1.54 -3.50
CA GLY A 148 23.74 2.66 -4.41
C GLY A 148 22.30 2.78 -4.95
N VAL A 149 22.20 3.00 -6.27
CA VAL A 149 20.94 3.20 -7.03
C VAL A 149 20.01 1.97 -6.97
N LEU A 150 20.54 0.79 -6.66
CA LEU A 150 19.76 -0.44 -6.58
C LEU A 150 18.91 -0.53 -5.31
N ALA A 151 19.17 0.30 -4.31
CA ALA A 151 18.46 0.26 -3.02
C ALA A 151 16.97 0.58 -3.20
N GLU A 152 16.63 1.48 -4.14
CA GLU A 152 15.24 1.79 -4.48
C GLU A 152 14.46 0.55 -4.95
N LEU A 153 15.14 -0.40 -5.61
CA LEU A 153 14.49 -1.62 -6.10
C LEU A 153 14.15 -2.60 -4.97
N VAL A 154 14.89 -2.58 -3.88
CA VAL A 154 14.70 -3.51 -2.75
C VAL A 154 13.80 -2.92 -1.66
N ASP A 155 13.59 -1.61 -1.68
CA ASP A 155 12.81 -0.90 -0.67
C ASP A 155 11.29 -1.20 -0.79
N PRO A 156 10.59 -1.47 0.33
CA PRO A 156 9.13 -1.66 0.34
C PRO A 156 8.32 -0.50 -0.25
N SER A 157 8.86 0.72 -0.25
CA SER A 157 8.26 1.90 -0.88
C SER A 157 8.08 1.76 -2.39
N LEU A 158 8.86 0.92 -3.07
CA LEU A 158 8.64 0.63 -4.48
C LEU A 158 7.30 -0.08 -4.68
N ARG A 159 6.93 -1.04 -3.83
CA ARG A 159 5.61 -1.69 -3.89
C ARG A 159 4.49 -0.69 -3.70
N GLN A 160 4.65 0.25 -2.76
CA GLN A 160 3.67 1.31 -2.53
C GLN A 160 3.54 2.25 -3.74
N LYS A 161 4.66 2.61 -4.37
CA LYS A 161 4.68 3.44 -5.59
C LYS A 161 3.97 2.74 -6.75
N VAL A 162 4.31 1.48 -7.03
CA VAL A 162 3.66 0.69 -8.09
C VAL A 162 2.17 0.50 -7.81
N ALA A 163 1.80 0.18 -6.56
CA ALA A 163 0.39 0.07 -6.18
C ALA A 163 -0.38 1.38 -6.38
N LYS A 164 0.26 2.53 -6.10
CA LYS A 164 -0.30 3.85 -6.36
C LYS A 164 -0.46 4.11 -7.86
N ASP A 165 0.56 3.81 -8.65
CA ASP A 165 0.53 3.99 -10.11
C ASP A 165 -0.56 3.11 -10.75
N VAL A 166 -0.73 1.87 -10.29
CA VAL A 166 -1.82 0.97 -10.69
C VAL A 166 -3.19 1.56 -10.33
N ASN A 167 -3.36 2.03 -9.09
CA ASN A 167 -4.63 2.62 -8.66
C ASN A 167 -4.98 3.87 -9.49
N GLU A 168 -3.99 4.73 -9.74
CA GLU A 168 -4.14 5.92 -10.59
C GLU A 168 -4.52 5.55 -12.04
N ALA A 169 -3.91 4.50 -12.60
CA ALA A 169 -4.21 4.03 -13.95
C ALA A 169 -5.62 3.41 -14.06
N ILE A 170 -6.03 2.62 -13.05
CA ILE A 170 -7.39 2.07 -12.98
C ILE A 170 -8.42 3.22 -12.90
N LEU A 171 -8.19 4.20 -12.03
CA LEU A 171 -9.07 5.38 -11.90
C LEU A 171 -9.17 6.15 -13.22
N GLN A 172 -8.04 6.36 -13.90
CA GLN A 172 -8.01 7.03 -15.19
C GLN A 172 -8.79 6.26 -16.26
N SER A 173 -8.70 4.93 -16.27
CA SER A 173 -9.46 4.08 -17.21
C SER A 173 -10.97 4.05 -16.94
N GLN A 174 -11.39 4.35 -15.70
CA GLN A 174 -12.79 4.44 -15.29
C GLN A 174 -13.35 5.88 -15.40
N ASP A 175 -12.63 6.79 -16.07
CA ASP A 175 -12.92 8.23 -16.15
C ASP A 175 -13.10 8.90 -14.76
N GLN A 176 -12.49 8.32 -13.72
CA GLN A 176 -12.47 8.87 -12.36
C GLN A 176 -11.25 9.75 -12.14
N LYS A 177 -11.34 10.65 -11.16
CA LYS A 177 -10.22 11.54 -10.81
C LYS A 177 -9.03 10.73 -10.31
N ARG A 178 -7.85 11.00 -10.90
CA ARG A 178 -6.56 10.37 -10.57
C ARG A 178 -6.11 10.59 -9.13
N GLU A 179 -6.34 11.79 -8.58
CA GLU A 179 -6.05 12.12 -7.19
C GLU A 179 -7.26 12.77 -6.50
N ALA A 180 -7.41 12.52 -5.21
CA ALA A 180 -8.45 13.14 -4.41
C ALA A 180 -8.20 14.64 -4.26
N ASN A 181 -9.26 15.46 -4.32
CA ASN A 181 -9.11 16.92 -4.28
C ASN A 181 -8.39 17.43 -3.02
N ILE A 182 -8.47 16.69 -1.90
CA ILE A 182 -7.77 17.06 -0.66
C ILE A 182 -6.25 17.06 -0.81
N ARG A 183 -5.67 16.15 -1.62
CA ARG A 183 -4.22 16.13 -1.88
C ARG A 183 -3.79 17.39 -2.64
N TYR A 184 -4.59 17.78 -3.63
CA TYR A 184 -4.39 19.03 -4.36
C TYR A 184 -4.48 20.25 -3.42
N LEU A 185 -5.50 20.32 -2.56
CA LEU A 185 -5.67 21.41 -1.60
C LEU A 185 -4.48 21.53 -0.63
N VAL A 186 -3.92 20.41 -0.15
CA VAL A 186 -2.73 20.42 0.70
C VAL A 186 -1.49 20.92 -0.06
N LYS A 187 -1.32 20.53 -1.33
CA LYS A 187 -0.24 21.05 -2.20
C LYS A 187 -0.38 22.56 -2.42
N VAL A 188 -1.59 23.04 -2.68
CA VAL A 188 -1.87 24.48 -2.86
C VAL A 188 -1.62 25.25 -1.56
N ARG A 189 -2.05 24.71 -0.42
CA ARG A 189 -1.79 25.31 0.89
C ARG A 189 -0.29 25.46 1.15
N THR A 190 0.47 24.37 1.00
CA THR A 190 1.94 24.39 1.22
C THR A 190 2.66 25.34 0.26
N TRP A 191 2.20 25.41 -0.99
CA TRP A 191 2.68 26.40 -1.96
C TRP A 191 2.37 27.83 -1.51
N ALA A 192 1.13 28.12 -1.10
CA ALA A 192 0.71 29.44 -0.67
C ALA A 192 1.46 29.91 0.59
N GLU A 193 1.64 29.00 1.57
CA GLU A 193 2.44 29.26 2.76
C GLU A 193 3.89 29.60 2.40
N ARG A 194 4.50 28.83 1.49
CA ARG A 194 5.87 29.10 1.02
C ARG A 194 5.97 30.48 0.35
N VAL A 195 5.06 30.80 -0.57
CA VAL A 195 5.03 32.09 -1.27
C VAL A 195 4.83 33.27 -0.30
N ALA A 196 4.00 33.08 0.73
CA ALA A 196 3.77 34.12 1.73
C ALA A 196 4.99 34.32 2.66
N ARG A 197 5.69 33.23 3.04
CA ARG A 197 6.99 33.31 3.75
C ARG A 197 8.05 34.02 2.91
N GLU A 198 8.12 33.73 1.61
CA GLU A 198 9.01 34.42 0.65
C GLU A 198 8.72 35.93 0.59
N LYS A 199 7.43 36.32 0.66
CA LYS A 199 6.99 37.73 0.69
C LYS A 199 7.06 38.38 2.09
N ARG A 200 7.62 37.69 3.09
CA ARG A 200 7.73 38.14 4.50
C ARG A 200 6.40 38.51 5.15
N LEU A 201 5.30 37.90 4.72
CA LEU A 201 4.03 38.00 5.43
C LEU A 201 4.14 37.17 6.71
N GLN A 202 3.78 37.74 7.86
CA GLN A 202 3.85 37.04 9.15
C GLN A 202 2.75 35.97 9.20
N ILE A 203 3.10 34.74 8.82
CA ILE A 203 2.25 33.57 9.00
C ILE A 203 2.81 32.76 10.18
N PRO A 204 1.97 32.29 11.11
CA PRO A 204 2.39 31.38 12.17
C PRO A 204 3.14 30.15 11.63
N GLU A 205 4.14 29.67 12.36
CA GLU A 205 4.96 28.51 11.96
C GLU A 205 4.13 27.23 11.82
N LYS A 206 3.04 27.12 12.60
CA LYS A 206 1.99 26.11 12.45
C LYS A 206 0.66 26.82 12.31
N LEU A 207 0.05 26.74 11.13
CA LEU A 207 -1.36 27.07 10.94
C LEU A 207 -2.17 25.83 11.37
N PRO A 208 -2.89 25.88 12.51
CA PRO A 208 -3.74 24.78 12.92
C PRO A 208 -4.79 24.51 11.83
N PHE A 209 -5.14 23.24 11.64
CA PHE A 209 -6.19 22.82 10.72
C PHE A 209 -7.60 23.12 11.26
N ASP A 210 -7.71 23.50 12.53
CA ASP A 210 -8.98 23.88 13.15
C ASP A 210 -9.49 25.20 12.62
N ALA A 211 -10.77 25.20 12.24
CA ALA A 211 -11.50 26.38 11.79
C ALA A 211 -11.76 27.40 12.93
N ASP A 212 -11.54 27.00 14.18
CA ASP A 212 -11.73 27.83 15.37
C ASP A 212 -10.38 28.25 15.96
N ALA A 213 -9.71 29.18 15.29
CA ALA A 213 -8.44 29.78 15.73
C ALA A 213 -8.61 30.85 16.82
N GLU A 214 -9.63 30.76 17.67
CA GLU A 214 -9.90 31.69 18.77
C GLU A 214 -10.00 30.99 20.14
N LYS A 215 -9.08 30.08 20.45
CA LYS A 215 -8.79 29.77 21.86
C LYS A 215 -7.28 29.79 22.12
N PRO A 216 -6.79 30.62 23.04
CA PRO A 216 -5.40 30.55 23.47
C PRO A 216 -5.16 29.20 24.16
N ALA A 217 -3.98 28.64 23.95
CA ALA A 217 -3.55 27.37 24.54
C ALA A 217 -3.58 27.48 26.07
N GLU A 218 -4.54 26.82 26.70
CA GLU A 218 -4.45 26.45 28.10
C GLU A 218 -3.67 25.13 28.18
N ASP A 219 -2.59 25.18 28.95
CA ASP A 219 -1.67 24.10 29.26
C ASP A 219 -2.37 23.14 30.23
N ASP A 220 -3.10 22.15 29.70
CA ASP A 220 -3.76 21.12 30.51
C ASP A 220 -2.87 19.88 30.57
N GLN A 221 -2.03 19.85 31.61
CA GLN A 221 -1.43 18.64 32.13
C GLN A 221 -2.53 17.82 32.80
N ASN A 222 -3.02 16.77 32.13
CA ASN A 222 -3.58 15.65 32.87
C ASN A 222 -3.42 14.33 32.12
N GLU A 223 -2.70 13.43 32.78
CA GLU A 223 -2.60 12.02 32.47
C GLU A 223 -3.99 11.38 32.56
N ASP A 224 -4.41 10.65 31.52
CA ASP A 224 -5.27 9.48 31.74
C ASP A 224 -5.06 8.42 30.65
N ASN A 225 -4.82 7.20 31.12
CA ASN A 225 -4.60 6.00 30.33
C ASN A 225 -5.93 5.47 29.80
N GLY A 226 -5.96 4.98 28.56
CA GLY A 226 -7.13 4.23 28.09
C GLY A 226 -7.07 3.80 26.63
N ASP A 227 -6.37 2.69 26.39
CA ASP A 227 -6.72 1.61 25.47
C ASP A 227 -7.33 1.92 24.09
N THR A 228 -6.55 1.63 23.04
CA THR A 228 -7.08 1.04 21.80
C THR A 228 -6.11 -0.01 21.24
N GLU A 229 -6.05 -1.18 21.88
CA GLU A 229 -5.73 -2.44 21.19
C GLU A 229 -7.05 -3.07 20.72
N MET A 230 -7.23 -3.26 19.41
CA MET A 230 -8.40 -3.93 18.86
C MET A 230 -7.97 -5.26 18.28
N THR A 231 -7.97 -6.31 19.10
CA THR A 231 -7.91 -7.69 18.66
C THR A 231 -9.29 -8.20 18.28
N GLU A 232 -9.33 -8.75 17.08
CA GLU A 232 -10.41 -9.48 16.42
C GLU A 232 -10.72 -10.80 17.14
N ASN A 233 -11.97 -11.02 17.58
CA ASN A 233 -12.60 -12.35 17.44
C ASN A 233 -14.12 -12.31 17.61
N GLY A 234 -14.81 -13.13 16.82
CA GLY A 234 -16.25 -13.08 16.56
C GLY A 234 -17.16 -13.58 17.68
N GLY A 235 -18.37 -13.02 17.67
CA GLY A 235 -19.50 -13.50 18.47
C GLY A 235 -20.23 -14.65 17.79
N THR A 236 -20.53 -15.66 18.58
CA THR A 236 -21.67 -16.57 18.36
C THR A 236 -22.63 -16.36 19.54
N GLU A 237 -23.80 -15.84 19.23
CA GLU A 237 -24.96 -15.78 20.11
C GLU A 237 -25.53 -17.19 20.30
N GLU A 238 -25.95 -17.55 21.52
CA GLU A 238 -27.32 -18.00 21.81
C GLU A 238 -27.56 -18.13 23.35
N PRO A 239 -28.82 -18.09 23.82
CA PRO A 239 -29.18 -17.39 25.04
C PRO A 239 -29.44 -18.27 26.28
N ASN A 240 -29.42 -17.57 27.41
CA ASN A 240 -29.71 -18.00 28.77
C ASN A 240 -31.12 -18.62 28.95
N GLY A 241 -31.20 -19.70 29.74
CA GLY A 241 -32.45 -20.29 30.22
C GLY A 241 -32.19 -21.11 31.49
N GLY A 242 -32.42 -20.51 32.65
CA GLY A 242 -32.26 -21.14 33.95
C GLY A 242 -33.38 -22.12 34.30
N GLY A 243 -33.11 -22.99 35.27
CA GLY A 243 -34.13 -23.85 35.88
C GLY A 243 -33.55 -25.03 36.65
N ASP A 244 -33.50 -24.86 37.97
CA ASP A 244 -33.76 -25.86 39.00
C ASP A 244 -32.99 -27.19 39.10
N ALA A 245 -32.38 -27.31 40.28
CA ALA A 245 -32.52 -28.41 41.22
C ALA A 245 -31.84 -29.76 40.92
N GLU A 246 -31.21 -30.23 42.02
CA GLU A 246 -31.31 -31.60 42.52
C GLU A 246 -30.04 -32.48 42.45
N LEU A 247 -29.41 -32.53 43.62
CA LEU A 247 -28.84 -33.71 44.30
C LEU A 247 -27.88 -34.62 43.53
N ALA A 248 -26.61 -34.48 43.93
CA ALA A 248 -25.73 -35.57 44.36
C ALA A 248 -26.24 -37.00 44.17
N ARG A 249 -25.52 -37.77 43.35
CA ARG A 249 -25.17 -39.18 43.62
C ARG A 249 -24.10 -39.63 42.62
N TYR A 250 -22.99 -40.13 43.16
CA TYR A 250 -22.19 -41.30 42.74
C TYR A 250 -21.97 -41.49 41.22
N THR A 251 -20.76 -41.62 40.70
CA THR A 251 -19.69 -42.53 41.14
C THR A 251 -18.44 -42.27 40.32
N ASN A 252 -17.29 -42.22 41.01
CA ASN A 252 -16.01 -42.68 40.49
C ASN A 252 -16.17 -44.04 39.79
N ILE A 253 -15.46 -44.27 38.69
CA ILE A 253 -14.31 -45.20 38.60
C ILE A 253 -13.72 -45.10 37.18
N PRO A 254 -12.38 -45.02 37.04
CA PRO A 254 -11.69 -44.96 35.75
C PRO A 254 -11.25 -46.35 35.27
N SER A 255 -11.16 -46.50 33.95
CA SER A 255 -9.98 -47.01 33.21
C SER A 255 -10.15 -46.66 31.73
#